data_AF-A0A953RU69-F1
#
_entry.id   AF-A0A953RU69-F1
#
_cell.length_a   1.000
_cell.length_b   1.000
_cell.length_c   1.000
_cell.angle_alpha   90.00
_cell.angle_beta   90.00
_cell.angle_gamma   90.00
#
_symmetry.space_group_name_H-M   'P 1'
#
loop_
_entity.id
_entity.type
_entity.pdbx_description
1 polymer ?
#
loop_
_entity_poly.entity_id
_entity_poly.type
_entity_poly.pdbx_seq_one_letter_code
_entity_poly.pdbx_strand_id
1 'polypeptide(L)'
;MAEISTSRLKDILQRTVGPTPWYWKTFPAFNSVSGQRFVWSHHGSEGPLGYLVTLGLEQEADKPRLALNTYCRPFFVPPSNLGVWCPEGRSIRVTCFDPDQLKAFDLAEIAGWFKASSERIYSAAAPLAEFEVSLGLAAGVHKIEVPIDLQTVEELIVPTSYPAKSPDGPAFALYVIYPNAGLVEVLPQKWFTAGQYQVGKQWITRAARDSESHRIFGECFGTGSFLLEEDGCRLERWLEKTS
;
A
#
# COMPACT_ATOMS: atom_id res chain seq x y z
N MET A 1 -21.61 -16.24 16.25
CA MET A 1 -20.39 -15.70 15.62
C MET A 1 -19.28 -15.78 16.65
N ALA A 2 -18.11 -16.30 16.28
CA ALA A 2 -16.96 -16.32 17.18
C ALA A 2 -16.53 -14.89 17.49
N GLU A 3 -16.13 -14.64 18.74
CA GLU A 3 -15.66 -13.31 19.16
C GLU A 3 -14.34 -12.97 18.43
N ILE A 4 -14.31 -11.82 17.75
CA ILE A 4 -13.11 -11.38 17.02
C ILE A 4 -12.05 -10.98 18.05
N SER A 5 -10.96 -11.74 18.11
CA SER A 5 -9.87 -11.52 19.05
C SER A 5 -9.05 -10.27 18.69
N THR A 6 -9.09 -9.26 19.55
CA THR A 6 -8.32 -8.02 19.40
C THR A 6 -6.81 -8.26 19.33
N SER A 7 -6.27 -9.19 20.14
CA SER A 7 -4.82 -9.48 20.11
C SER A 7 -4.40 -10.07 18.77
N ARG A 8 -5.18 -11.02 18.24
CA ARG A 8 -4.94 -11.63 16.93
C ARG A 8 -4.93 -10.59 15.81
N LEU A 9 -5.91 -9.68 15.79
CA LEU A 9 -5.95 -8.63 14.78
C LEU A 9 -4.75 -7.69 14.87
N LYS A 10 -4.30 -7.33 16.08
CA LYS A 10 -3.09 -6.52 16.28
C LYS A 10 -1.84 -7.22 15.76
N ASP A 11 -1.71 -8.53 15.99
CA ASP A 11 -0.57 -9.31 15.49
C ASP A 11 -0.53 -9.35 13.95
N ILE A 12 -1.68 -9.49 13.30
CA ILE A 12 -1.77 -9.41 11.82
C ILE A 12 -1.44 -7.99 11.35
N LEU A 13 -1.95 -6.97 12.04
CA LEU A 13 -1.71 -5.57 11.70
C LEU A 13 -0.21 -5.23 11.75
N GLN A 14 0.55 -5.76 12.72
CA GLN A 14 2.00 -5.56 12.80
C GLN A 14 2.77 -6.06 11.57
N ARG A 15 2.23 -7.06 10.87
CA ARG A 15 2.81 -7.63 9.64
C ARG A 15 2.19 -7.07 8.36
N THR A 16 1.10 -6.31 8.49
CA THR A 16 0.42 -5.70 7.35
C THR A 16 1.30 -4.60 6.75
N VAL A 17 1.48 -4.63 5.43
CA VAL A 17 2.28 -3.65 4.70
C VAL A 17 1.70 -2.25 4.85
N GLY A 18 2.52 -1.28 5.24
CA GLY A 18 2.18 0.14 5.25
C GLY A 18 3.00 0.97 4.27
N PRO A 19 2.78 2.29 4.20
CA PRO A 19 3.47 3.13 3.25
C PRO A 19 4.96 3.26 3.56
N THR A 20 5.79 3.35 2.52
CA THR A 20 7.12 3.93 2.62
C THR A 20 7.07 5.36 3.16
N PRO A 21 8.13 5.80 3.86
CA PRO A 21 9.20 4.97 4.43
C PRO A 21 8.81 4.36 5.78
N TRP A 22 7.78 4.88 6.44
CA TRP A 22 7.51 4.64 7.86
C TRP A 22 7.28 3.17 8.23
N TYR A 23 6.78 2.37 7.28
CA TYR A 23 6.46 0.96 7.49
C TYR A 23 7.37 0.00 6.72
N TRP A 24 8.54 0.44 6.24
CA TRP A 24 9.41 -0.39 5.39
C TRP A 24 9.75 -1.77 5.97
N LYS A 25 9.82 -1.88 7.30
CA LYS A 25 10.07 -3.16 8.00
C LYS A 25 8.95 -4.20 7.84
N THR A 26 7.77 -3.78 7.41
CA THR A 26 6.64 -4.68 7.11
C THR A 26 6.72 -5.26 5.71
N PHE A 27 7.68 -4.81 4.89
CA PHE A 27 7.75 -5.23 3.50
C PHE A 27 8.27 -6.66 3.40
N PRO A 28 7.65 -7.51 2.55
CA PRO A 28 8.10 -8.87 2.40
C PRO A 28 9.50 -8.88 1.75
N ALA A 29 10.42 -9.63 2.34
CA ALA A 29 11.53 -10.19 1.59
C ALA A 29 11.00 -11.38 0.78
N PHE A 30 11.54 -11.60 -0.41
CA PHE A 30 11.08 -12.67 -1.28
C PHE A 30 12.23 -13.22 -2.12
N ASN A 31 12.01 -14.40 -2.68
CA ASN A 31 12.92 -15.02 -3.63
C ASN A 31 12.34 -14.88 -5.03
N SER A 32 13.19 -14.57 -6.01
CA SER A 32 12.81 -14.59 -7.42
C SER A 32 12.72 -16.03 -7.96
N VAL A 33 12.33 -16.19 -9.22
CA VAL A 33 12.27 -17.50 -9.89
C VAL A 33 13.65 -18.15 -9.92
N SER A 34 14.71 -17.36 -10.13
CA SER A 34 16.09 -17.83 -10.11
C SER A 34 16.60 -18.21 -8.71
N GLY A 35 15.78 -18.04 -7.66
CA GLY A 35 16.14 -18.34 -6.27
C GLY A 35 16.96 -17.25 -5.58
N GLN A 36 17.13 -16.08 -6.22
CA GLN A 36 17.82 -14.95 -5.63
C GLN A 36 16.94 -14.26 -4.58
N ARG A 37 17.52 -13.97 -3.42
CA ARG A 37 16.81 -13.32 -2.31
C ARG A 37 16.93 -11.80 -2.39
N PHE A 38 15.78 -11.13 -2.39
CA PHE A 38 15.65 -9.68 -2.41
C PHE A 38 15.22 -9.14 -1.04
N VAL A 39 15.84 -8.04 -0.62
CA VAL A 39 15.60 -7.39 0.68
C VAL A 39 15.50 -5.86 0.54
N TRP A 40 14.75 -5.25 1.44
CA TRP A 40 14.52 -3.81 1.48
C TRP A 40 15.49 -3.12 2.43
N SER A 41 15.99 -1.95 2.01
CA SER A 41 16.90 -1.10 2.79
C SER A 41 16.34 0.32 2.89
N HIS A 42 16.38 0.90 4.09
CA HIS A 42 15.97 2.30 4.34
C HIS A 42 17.18 3.20 4.54
N HIS A 43 17.20 4.33 3.83
CA HIS A 43 18.36 5.24 3.76
C HIS A 43 18.34 6.37 4.81
N GLY A 44 17.62 6.18 5.91
CA GLY A 44 17.50 7.19 6.98
C GLY A 44 16.54 8.33 6.63
N SER A 45 16.50 9.39 7.44
CA SER A 45 15.59 10.54 7.25
C SER A 45 16.26 11.78 6.65
N GLU A 46 17.58 11.76 6.52
CA GLU A 46 18.41 12.93 6.18
C GLU A 46 19.21 12.70 4.89
N GLY A 47 19.79 13.77 4.37
CA GLY A 47 20.65 13.72 3.19
C GLY A 47 19.91 13.47 1.87
N PRO A 48 20.67 13.26 0.78
CA PRO A 48 20.13 13.17 -0.58
C PRO A 48 19.33 11.89 -0.86
N LEU A 49 19.43 10.87 0.00
CA LEU A 49 18.69 9.62 -0.07
C LEU A 49 17.65 9.48 1.05
N GLY A 50 17.52 10.48 1.93
CA GLY A 50 16.64 10.41 3.08
C GLY A 50 15.18 10.13 2.69
N TYR A 51 14.53 9.25 3.45
CA TYR A 51 13.18 8.72 3.27
C TYR A 51 12.99 7.78 2.08
N LEU A 52 14.05 7.44 1.35
CA LEU A 52 14.00 6.43 0.31
C LEU A 52 14.11 5.02 0.90
N VAL A 53 13.38 4.10 0.28
CA VAL A 53 13.50 2.66 0.54
C VAL A 53 13.88 2.00 -0.77
N THR A 54 14.95 1.21 -0.79
CA THR A 54 15.42 0.51 -1.99
C THR A 54 15.31 -0.99 -1.82
N LEU A 55 15.06 -1.69 -2.92
CA LEU A 55 15.16 -3.13 -3.02
C LEU A 55 16.47 -3.49 -3.70
N GLY A 56 17.19 -4.47 -3.16
CA GLY A 56 18.38 -5.05 -3.77
C GLY A 56 18.50 -6.53 -3.45
N LEU A 57 19.51 -7.17 -4.02
CA LEU A 57 19.87 -8.53 -3.62
C LEU A 57 20.49 -8.50 -2.22
N GLU A 58 20.18 -9.49 -1.38
CA GLU A 58 20.72 -9.58 -0.01
C GLU A 58 22.25 -9.58 0.02
N GLN A 59 22.88 -10.20 -0.98
CA GLN A 59 24.33 -10.24 -1.17
C GLN A 59 24.93 -9.02 -1.91
N GLU A 60 24.12 -8.10 -2.44
CA GLU A 60 24.58 -6.89 -3.14
C GLU A 60 23.90 -5.63 -2.56
N ALA A 61 24.11 -5.37 -1.27
CA ALA A 61 23.41 -4.31 -0.54
C ALA A 61 23.65 -2.89 -1.10
N ASP A 62 24.74 -2.67 -1.84
CA ASP A 62 25.13 -1.41 -2.48
C ASP A 62 24.58 -1.25 -3.91
N LYS A 63 23.89 -2.25 -4.44
CA LYS A 63 23.34 -2.26 -5.81
C LYS A 63 21.81 -2.31 -5.79
N PRO A 64 21.13 -1.17 -5.57
CA PRO A 64 19.68 -1.11 -5.63
C PRO A 64 19.17 -1.43 -7.05
N ARG A 65 17.98 -2.02 -7.10
CA ARG A 65 17.30 -2.47 -8.33
C ARG A 65 15.89 -1.88 -8.48
N LEU A 66 15.33 -1.40 -7.37
CA LEU A 66 14.11 -0.62 -7.31
C LEU A 66 14.27 0.42 -6.18
N ALA A 67 13.81 1.64 -6.38
CA ALA A 67 13.69 2.65 -5.32
C ALA A 67 12.24 3.11 -5.19
N LEU A 68 11.82 3.27 -3.95
CA LEU A 68 10.48 3.74 -3.57
C LEU A 68 10.60 5.04 -2.78
N ASN A 69 9.87 6.06 -3.24
CA ASN A 69 9.59 7.27 -2.50
C ASN A 69 8.35 7.06 -1.60
N THR A 70 7.96 8.07 -0.83
CA THR A 70 6.83 8.05 0.12
C THR A 70 5.53 7.48 -0.47
N TYR A 71 4.72 6.87 0.38
CA TYR A 71 3.39 6.31 0.09
C TYR A 71 3.33 5.08 -0.85
N CYS A 72 4.47 4.53 -1.26
CA CYS A 72 4.54 3.25 -1.97
C CYS A 72 4.28 2.10 -1.01
N ARG A 73 3.62 1.05 -1.52
CA ARG A 73 3.39 -0.19 -0.79
C ARG A 73 3.68 -1.38 -1.70
N PRO A 74 4.74 -2.15 -1.43
CA PRO A 74 5.01 -3.37 -2.17
C PRO A 74 4.06 -4.49 -1.72
N PHE A 75 3.76 -5.41 -2.62
CA PHE A 75 3.01 -6.62 -2.33
C PHE A 75 3.52 -7.77 -3.20
N PHE A 76 3.32 -8.99 -2.73
CA PHE A 76 3.72 -10.16 -3.48
C PHE A 76 2.68 -10.49 -4.54
N VAL A 77 3.15 -10.78 -5.75
CA VAL A 77 2.33 -11.25 -6.87
C VAL A 77 2.75 -12.69 -7.17
N PRO A 78 1.94 -13.69 -6.80
CA PRO A 78 2.29 -15.08 -7.04
C PRO A 78 2.54 -15.36 -8.53
N PRO A 79 3.53 -16.22 -8.87
CA PRO A 79 4.33 -17.04 -7.96
C PRO A 79 5.62 -16.38 -7.45
N SER A 80 6.05 -15.25 -7.99
CA SER A 80 7.39 -14.70 -7.73
C SER A 80 7.59 -13.23 -8.12
N ASN A 81 6.52 -12.55 -8.55
CA ASN A 81 6.60 -11.17 -9.01
C ASN A 81 6.42 -10.19 -7.85
N LEU A 82 6.86 -8.97 -8.08
CA LEU A 82 6.71 -7.87 -7.14
C LEU A 82 5.70 -6.85 -7.67
N GLY A 83 4.60 -6.69 -6.95
CA GLY A 83 3.69 -5.58 -7.14
C GLY A 83 4.09 -4.39 -6.28
N VAL A 84 3.86 -3.17 -6.77
CA VAL A 84 3.91 -1.94 -5.98
C VAL A 84 2.70 -1.11 -6.33
N TRP A 85 2.01 -0.58 -5.33
CA TRP A 85 1.01 0.45 -5.57
C TRP A 85 1.36 1.75 -4.85
N CYS A 86 0.93 2.86 -5.44
CA CYS A 86 1.04 4.17 -4.84
C CYS A 86 -0.06 5.13 -5.35
N PRO A 87 -0.47 6.12 -4.55
CA PRO A 87 -1.36 7.17 -5.02
C PRO A 87 -0.61 8.12 -5.96
N GLU A 88 -1.15 8.38 -7.15
CA GLU A 88 -0.57 9.26 -8.16
C GLU A 88 -1.62 10.26 -8.65
N GLY A 89 -1.51 11.51 -8.19
CA GLY A 89 -2.49 12.55 -8.52
C GLY A 89 -3.93 12.17 -8.15
N ARG A 90 -4.72 11.76 -9.16
CA ARG A 90 -6.13 11.36 -9.03
C ARG A 90 -6.37 9.87 -9.32
N SER A 91 -5.32 9.06 -9.32
CA SER A 91 -5.38 7.62 -9.51
C SER A 91 -4.57 6.87 -8.45
N ILE A 92 -4.82 5.57 -8.37
CA ILE A 92 -3.96 4.60 -7.74
C ILE A 92 -3.21 3.92 -8.88
N ARG A 93 -1.89 4.10 -8.92
CA ARG A 93 -1.03 3.37 -9.84
C ARG A 93 -0.66 2.03 -9.22
N VAL A 94 -0.75 0.96 -10.00
CA VAL A 94 -0.33 -0.38 -9.63
C VAL A 94 0.62 -0.91 -10.70
N THR A 95 1.83 -1.28 -10.28
CA THR A 95 2.91 -1.69 -11.17
C THR A 95 3.43 -3.07 -10.75
N CYS A 96 3.73 -3.92 -11.73
CA CYS A 96 4.26 -5.27 -11.51
C CYS A 96 5.66 -5.40 -12.13
N PHE A 97 6.58 -6.00 -11.39
CA PHE A 97 7.97 -6.25 -11.81
C PHE A 97 8.30 -7.73 -11.72
N ASP A 98 9.09 -8.21 -12.69
CA ASP A 98 9.87 -9.43 -12.55
C ASP A 98 11.18 -9.09 -11.83
N PRO A 99 11.41 -9.60 -10.60
CA PRO A 99 12.63 -9.32 -9.88
C PRO A 99 13.91 -9.75 -10.63
N ASP A 100 13.85 -10.83 -11.42
CA ASP A 100 15.00 -11.33 -12.18
C ASP A 100 15.37 -10.42 -13.35
N GLN A 101 14.45 -9.55 -13.79
CA GLN A 101 14.70 -8.57 -14.86
C GLN A 101 15.10 -7.18 -14.35
N LEU A 102 15.05 -6.95 -13.03
CA LEU A 102 15.42 -5.65 -12.47
C LEU A 102 16.93 -5.40 -12.61
N LYS A 103 17.27 -4.25 -13.20
CA LYS A 103 18.65 -3.81 -13.38
C LYS A 103 19.14 -3.05 -12.16
N ALA A 104 20.38 -3.31 -11.76
CA ALA A 104 21.04 -2.51 -10.74
C ALA A 104 21.32 -1.11 -11.30
N PHE A 105 21.25 -0.12 -10.42
CA PHE A 105 21.61 1.28 -10.70
C PHE A 105 22.44 1.83 -9.53
N ASP A 106 23.17 2.92 -9.76
CA ASP A 106 23.92 3.61 -8.72
C ASP A 106 22.98 4.54 -7.93
N LEU A 107 23.10 4.58 -6.60
CA LEU A 107 22.33 5.51 -5.75
C LEU A 107 22.55 6.98 -6.16
N ALA A 108 23.71 7.31 -6.72
CA ALA A 108 24.00 8.62 -7.28
C ALA A 108 23.05 9.02 -8.41
N GLU A 109 22.46 8.06 -9.13
CA GLU A 109 21.49 8.32 -10.20
C GLU A 109 20.18 8.91 -9.68
N ILE A 110 19.80 8.61 -8.44
CA ILE A 110 18.54 9.06 -7.81
C ILE A 110 18.76 10.10 -6.70
N ALA A 111 20.00 10.24 -6.24
CA ALA A 111 20.37 11.12 -5.15
C ALA A 111 19.98 12.58 -5.44
N GLY A 112 19.28 13.20 -4.48
CA GLY A 112 18.99 14.63 -4.50
C GLY A 112 17.76 15.06 -5.32
N TRP A 113 17.35 14.30 -6.35
CA TRP A 113 16.16 14.65 -7.14
C TRP A 113 14.97 13.73 -6.87
N PHE A 114 15.18 12.43 -6.70
CA PHE A 114 14.06 11.46 -6.66
C PHE A 114 13.14 11.71 -5.46
N LYS A 115 13.71 12.03 -4.29
CA LYS A 115 12.96 12.39 -3.08
C LYS A 115 11.97 13.54 -3.31
N ALA A 116 12.39 14.57 -4.04
CA ALA A 116 11.58 15.76 -4.31
C ALA A 116 10.66 15.60 -5.53
N SER A 117 10.82 14.49 -6.27
CA SER A 117 10.05 14.21 -7.47
C SER A 117 8.59 13.83 -7.14
N SER A 118 7.70 14.04 -8.12
CA SER A 118 6.37 13.41 -8.12
C SER A 118 6.45 11.90 -8.41
N GLU A 119 7.53 11.45 -9.05
CA GLU A 119 7.80 10.03 -9.27
C GLU A 119 7.93 9.30 -7.93
N ARG A 120 7.21 8.19 -7.81
CA ARG A 120 7.19 7.39 -6.58
C ARG A 120 7.96 6.10 -6.68
N ILE A 121 8.08 5.55 -7.88
CA ILE A 121 8.74 4.28 -8.16
C ILE A 121 9.83 4.56 -9.19
N TYR A 122 11.07 4.16 -8.90
CA TYR A 122 12.18 4.24 -9.84
C TYR A 122 12.77 2.86 -10.06
N SER A 123 12.93 2.47 -11.33
CA SER A 123 13.67 1.30 -11.76
C SER A 123 14.41 1.60 -13.07
N ALA A 124 15.59 1.02 -13.25
CA ALA A 124 16.32 1.03 -14.52
C ALA A 124 15.79 -0.03 -15.52
N ALA A 125 14.76 -0.80 -15.14
CA ALA A 125 14.04 -1.72 -15.99
C ALA A 125 12.57 -1.28 -16.12
N ALA A 126 11.97 -1.58 -17.27
CA ALA A 126 10.53 -1.39 -17.45
C ALA A 126 9.74 -2.39 -16.60
N PRO A 127 8.57 -2.03 -16.08
CA PRO A 127 7.69 -2.99 -15.43
C PRO A 127 7.16 -4.03 -16.42
N LEU A 128 6.77 -5.20 -15.92
CA LEU A 128 6.06 -6.22 -16.71
C LEU A 128 4.69 -5.70 -17.14
N ALA A 129 3.99 -5.06 -16.20
CA ALA A 129 2.65 -4.58 -16.38
C ALA A 129 2.38 -3.39 -15.46
N GLU A 130 1.43 -2.55 -15.88
CA GLU A 130 0.98 -1.39 -15.13
C GLU A 130 -0.49 -1.13 -15.44
N PHE A 131 -1.24 -0.69 -14.44
CA PHE A 131 -2.58 -0.14 -14.63
C PHE A 131 -2.91 0.89 -13.55
N GLU A 132 -3.97 1.66 -13.79
CA GLU A 132 -4.44 2.70 -12.88
C GLU A 132 -5.91 2.50 -12.50
N VAL A 133 -6.24 2.84 -11.26
CA VAL A 133 -7.62 2.92 -10.77
C VAL A 133 -7.95 4.37 -10.41
N SER A 134 -9.01 4.92 -10.98
CA SER A 134 -9.41 6.31 -10.70
C SER A 134 -9.87 6.50 -9.25
N LEU A 135 -9.41 7.57 -8.61
CA LEU A 135 -9.91 8.02 -7.29
C LEU A 135 -11.26 8.76 -7.38
N GLY A 136 -11.81 8.93 -8.59
CA GLY A 136 -13.11 9.54 -8.84
C GLY A 136 -14.30 8.57 -8.80
N LEU A 137 -14.05 7.28 -8.56
CA LEU A 137 -15.09 6.27 -8.51
C LEU A 137 -16.05 6.52 -7.33
N ALA A 138 -17.35 6.34 -7.58
CA ALA A 138 -18.37 6.44 -6.54
C ALA A 138 -18.31 5.21 -5.61
N ALA A 139 -18.99 5.28 -4.46
CA ALA A 139 -19.14 4.13 -3.57
C ALA A 139 -19.77 2.93 -4.32
N GLY A 140 -19.27 1.71 -4.04
CA GLY A 140 -19.76 0.47 -4.64
C GLY A 140 -18.71 -0.23 -5.52
N VAL A 141 -19.18 -1.24 -6.27
CA VAL A 141 -18.32 -2.12 -7.08
C VAL A 141 -18.27 -1.64 -8.53
N HIS A 142 -17.06 -1.57 -9.08
CA HIS A 142 -16.79 -1.14 -10.46
C HIS A 142 -15.91 -2.16 -11.17
N LYS A 143 -16.08 -2.27 -12.49
CA LYS A 143 -15.16 -3.02 -13.34
C LYS A 143 -13.92 -2.21 -13.62
N ILE A 144 -12.78 -2.89 -13.69
CA ILE A 144 -11.49 -2.34 -14.08
C ILE A 144 -10.79 -3.30 -15.03
N GLU A 145 -9.92 -2.75 -15.88
CA GLU A 145 -9.06 -3.54 -16.74
C GLU A 145 -7.78 -3.86 -15.97
N VAL A 146 -7.51 -5.16 -15.78
CA VAL A 146 -6.37 -5.64 -15.00
C VAL A 146 -5.46 -6.49 -15.90
N PRO A 147 -4.17 -6.14 -16.02
CA PRO A 147 -3.20 -6.95 -16.75
C PRO A 147 -3.11 -8.39 -16.21
N ILE A 148 -2.88 -9.34 -17.11
CA ILE A 148 -2.84 -10.78 -16.77
C ILE A 148 -1.81 -11.09 -15.68
N ASP A 149 -0.68 -10.38 -15.66
CA ASP A 149 0.41 -10.55 -14.69
C ASP A 149 0.00 -10.30 -13.24
N LEU A 150 -1.11 -9.60 -13.02
CA LEU A 150 -1.63 -9.25 -11.69
C LEU A 150 -2.86 -10.07 -11.30
N GLN A 151 -3.42 -10.88 -12.20
CA GLN A 151 -4.66 -11.63 -11.95
C GLN A 151 -4.50 -12.81 -10.98
N THR A 152 -3.28 -13.12 -10.53
CA THR A 152 -3.04 -14.09 -9.44
C THR A 152 -3.29 -13.50 -8.05
N VAL A 153 -3.44 -12.18 -7.96
CA VAL A 153 -3.70 -11.48 -6.70
C VAL A 153 -5.20 -11.48 -6.42
N GLU A 154 -5.56 -12.01 -5.25
CA GLU A 154 -6.97 -12.11 -4.84
C GLU A 154 -7.53 -10.77 -4.36
N GLU A 155 -6.78 -10.05 -3.53
CA GLU A 155 -7.24 -8.80 -2.92
C GLU A 155 -6.09 -7.84 -2.64
N LEU A 156 -6.30 -6.56 -2.92
CA LEU A 156 -5.49 -5.45 -2.41
C LEU A 156 -6.40 -4.42 -1.76
N ILE A 157 -6.21 -4.18 -0.46
CA ILE A 157 -6.91 -3.09 0.23
C ILE A 157 -6.04 -1.85 0.16
N VAL A 158 -6.55 -0.82 -0.50
CA VAL A 158 -5.85 0.43 -0.82
C VAL A 158 -6.50 1.60 -0.08
N PRO A 159 -5.97 2.00 1.10
CA PRO A 159 -6.42 3.20 1.78
C PRO A 159 -5.94 4.45 1.04
N THR A 160 -6.86 5.34 0.70
CA THR A 160 -6.56 6.57 -0.03
C THR A 160 -7.60 7.66 0.25
N SER A 161 -7.27 8.89 -0.14
CA SER A 161 -8.18 10.03 -0.03
C SER A 161 -9.43 9.82 -0.89
N TYR A 162 -10.53 10.40 -0.46
CA TYR A 162 -11.82 10.31 -1.13
C TYR A 162 -12.43 11.71 -1.29
N PRO A 163 -13.02 12.03 -2.45
CA PRO A 163 -13.55 13.38 -2.72
C PRO A 163 -14.83 13.64 -1.93
N ALA A 164 -14.68 14.11 -0.70
CA ALA A 164 -15.80 14.52 0.14
C ALA A 164 -16.62 15.64 -0.53
N LYS A 165 -17.95 15.48 -0.57
CA LYS A 165 -18.88 16.47 -1.15
C LYS A 165 -19.42 17.46 -0.12
N SER A 166 -19.19 17.20 1.16
CA SER A 166 -19.60 18.03 2.30
C SER A 166 -18.64 17.79 3.48
N PRO A 167 -18.61 18.67 4.49
CA PRO A 167 -17.80 18.47 5.70
C PRO A 167 -18.09 17.16 6.43
N ASP A 168 -19.36 16.73 6.46
CA ASP A 168 -19.76 15.44 7.06
C ASP A 168 -19.52 14.23 6.14
N GLY A 169 -19.04 14.49 4.92
CA GLY A 169 -18.70 13.46 3.95
C GLY A 169 -17.38 12.76 4.28
N PRO A 170 -17.21 11.50 3.82
CA PRO A 170 -15.98 10.74 4.04
C PRO A 170 -14.79 11.39 3.32
N ALA A 171 -13.69 11.60 4.04
CA ALA A 171 -12.42 12.11 3.48
C ALA A 171 -11.48 11.00 3.02
N PHE A 172 -11.75 9.76 3.43
CA PHE A 172 -10.98 8.57 3.06
C PHE A 172 -11.91 7.47 2.57
N ALA A 173 -11.36 6.58 1.75
CA ALA A 173 -12.00 5.34 1.34
C ALA A 173 -10.97 4.21 1.33
N LEU A 174 -11.48 2.99 1.45
CA LEU A 174 -10.74 1.80 1.11
C LEU A 174 -11.16 1.38 -0.29
N TYR A 175 -10.21 1.34 -1.21
CA TYR A 175 -10.39 0.75 -2.53
C TYR A 175 -9.95 -0.70 -2.42
N VAL A 176 -10.89 -1.62 -2.35
CA VAL A 176 -10.61 -3.05 -2.32
C VAL A 176 -10.57 -3.55 -3.75
N ILE A 177 -9.36 -3.69 -4.29
CA ILE A 177 -9.12 -4.16 -5.64
C ILE A 177 -9.11 -5.68 -5.61
N TYR A 178 -9.82 -6.33 -6.52
CA TYR A 178 -9.80 -7.76 -6.76
C TYR A 178 -9.22 -8.01 -8.17
N PRO A 179 -7.88 -8.02 -8.33
CA PRO A 179 -7.23 -8.14 -9.63
C PRO A 179 -7.67 -9.37 -10.41
N ASN A 180 -7.77 -10.52 -9.74
CA ASN A 180 -8.25 -11.79 -10.31
C ASN A 180 -9.66 -11.72 -10.94
N ALA A 181 -10.51 -10.81 -10.46
CA ALA A 181 -11.88 -10.64 -10.93
C ALA A 181 -12.07 -9.42 -11.85
N GLY A 182 -11.04 -8.57 -12.01
CA GLY A 182 -11.17 -7.31 -12.74
C GLY A 182 -12.15 -6.34 -12.07
N LEU A 183 -12.17 -6.30 -10.73
CA LEU A 183 -13.10 -5.49 -9.96
C LEU A 183 -12.37 -4.58 -8.95
N VAL A 184 -13.01 -3.47 -8.62
CA VAL A 184 -12.67 -2.66 -7.44
C VAL A 184 -13.94 -2.28 -6.70
N GLU A 185 -13.93 -2.46 -5.39
CA GLU A 185 -14.98 -2.02 -4.49
C GLU A 185 -14.52 -0.79 -3.70
N VAL A 186 -15.27 0.30 -3.82
CA VAL A 186 -14.99 1.56 -3.15
C VAL A 186 -15.83 1.65 -1.88
N LEU A 187 -15.15 1.66 -0.73
CA LEU A 187 -15.75 1.69 0.61
C LEU A 187 -15.41 3.02 1.32
N PRO A 188 -16.24 4.06 1.20
CA PRO A 188 -16.00 5.33 1.87
C PRO A 188 -16.10 5.18 3.40
N GLN A 189 -15.12 5.73 4.11
CA GLN A 189 -15.01 5.61 5.56
C GLN A 189 -15.84 6.70 6.23
N LYS A 190 -17.12 6.39 6.52
CA LYS A 190 -18.14 7.33 7.03
C LYS A 190 -17.81 7.89 8.42
N TRP A 191 -16.96 7.19 9.16
CA TRP A 191 -16.46 7.61 10.46
C TRP A 191 -15.24 8.54 10.37
N PHE A 192 -14.67 8.70 9.17
CA PHE A 192 -13.49 9.53 8.89
C PHE A 192 -13.91 10.70 7.97
N THR A 193 -14.44 11.76 8.57
CA THR A 193 -15.11 12.85 7.83
C THR A 193 -14.17 14.00 7.50
N ALA A 194 -14.47 14.77 6.46
CA ALA A 194 -13.67 15.92 6.03
C ALA A 194 -13.62 17.06 7.07
N GLY A 195 -14.67 17.25 7.86
CA GLY A 195 -14.73 18.25 8.92
C GLY A 195 -13.87 17.91 10.15
N GLN A 196 -13.58 16.63 10.38
CA GLN A 196 -12.74 16.16 11.49
C GLN A 196 -11.30 15.87 11.04
N TYR A 197 -11.13 15.51 9.77
CA TYR A 197 -9.85 15.15 9.19
C TYR A 197 -8.84 16.29 9.23
N GLN A 198 -7.70 16.05 9.88
CA GLN A 198 -6.56 16.94 9.84
C GLN A 198 -5.49 16.40 8.87
N VAL A 199 -5.41 17.03 7.70
CA VAL A 199 -4.41 16.69 6.66
C VAL A 199 -3.01 16.63 7.27
N GLY A 200 -2.30 15.53 7.01
CA GLY A 200 -0.92 15.32 7.47
C GLY A 200 -0.78 14.95 8.96
N LYS A 201 -1.87 14.93 9.73
CA LYS A 201 -1.87 14.47 11.12
C LYS A 201 -2.58 13.14 11.31
N GLN A 202 -3.56 12.87 10.46
CA GLN A 202 -4.31 11.62 10.47
C GLN A 202 -4.35 11.08 9.04
N TRP A 203 -4.36 9.77 8.88
CA TRP A 203 -4.74 9.06 7.66
C TRP A 203 -4.82 7.56 7.99
N ILE A 204 -5.47 6.78 7.13
CA ILE A 204 -5.40 5.32 7.24
C ILE A 204 -4.10 4.85 6.58
N THR A 205 -3.18 4.30 7.37
CA THR A 205 -1.86 3.83 6.89
C THR A 205 -1.95 2.45 6.27
N ARG A 206 -2.69 1.56 6.95
CA ARG A 206 -2.75 0.13 6.69
C ARG A 206 -4.16 -0.38 6.91
N ALA A 207 -4.56 -1.35 6.10
CA ALA A 207 -5.79 -2.09 6.29
C ALA A 207 -5.60 -3.51 5.77
N ALA A 208 -6.28 -4.46 6.40
CA ALA A 208 -6.29 -5.87 6.04
C ALA A 208 -7.67 -6.46 6.32
N ARG A 209 -8.00 -7.55 5.63
CA ARG A 209 -9.19 -8.35 5.91
C ARG A 209 -8.83 -9.52 6.80
N ASP A 210 -9.62 -9.71 7.84
CA ASP A 210 -9.53 -10.89 8.67
C ASP A 210 -10.07 -12.11 7.90
N SER A 211 -9.29 -13.18 7.76
CA SER A 211 -9.70 -14.37 7.00
C SER A 211 -10.81 -15.17 7.68
N GLU A 212 -10.98 -15.05 8.99
CA GLU A 212 -12.02 -15.78 9.74
C GLU A 212 -13.37 -15.05 9.73
N SER A 213 -13.38 -13.75 10.03
CA SER A 213 -14.60 -12.95 10.12
C SER A 213 -14.95 -12.19 8.84
N HIS A 214 -14.03 -12.12 7.89
CA HIS A 214 -14.09 -11.27 6.68
C HIS A 214 -14.20 -9.76 6.95
N ARG A 215 -14.05 -9.33 8.21
CA ARG A 215 -14.11 -7.93 8.62
C ARG A 215 -12.80 -7.23 8.30
N ILE A 216 -12.89 -5.96 7.92
CA ILE A 216 -11.72 -5.13 7.66
C ILE A 216 -11.29 -4.46 8.96
N PHE A 217 -9.99 -4.50 9.24
CA PHE A 217 -9.36 -3.78 10.32
C PHE A 217 -8.13 -3.04 9.79
N GLY A 218 -7.63 -2.08 10.56
CA GLY A 218 -6.53 -1.27 10.09
C GLY A 218 -5.94 -0.35 11.13
N GLU A 219 -5.09 0.55 10.66
CA GLU A 219 -4.44 1.56 11.46
C GLU A 219 -4.70 2.94 10.88
N CYS A 220 -5.11 3.86 11.75
CA CYS A 220 -5.18 5.27 11.49
C CYS A 220 -4.04 5.97 12.23
N PHE A 221 -3.08 6.50 11.49
CA PHE A 221 -2.01 7.32 12.07
C PHE A 221 -2.62 8.49 12.85
N GLY A 222 -2.00 8.84 13.98
CA GLY A 222 -2.48 9.88 14.88
C GLY A 222 -3.78 9.58 15.63
N THR A 223 -4.35 8.37 15.53
CA THR A 223 -5.60 8.01 16.23
C THR A 223 -5.58 6.62 16.87
N GLY A 224 -5.13 5.58 16.17
CA GLY A 224 -5.09 4.22 16.70
C GLY A 224 -5.45 3.14 15.67
N SER A 225 -5.68 1.92 16.14
CA SER A 225 -6.09 0.78 15.32
C SER A 225 -7.58 0.50 15.45
N PHE A 226 -8.24 0.12 14.36
CA PHE A 226 -9.69 0.04 14.26
C PHE A 226 -10.18 -1.26 13.66
N LEU A 227 -11.44 -1.59 13.94
CA LEU A 227 -12.22 -2.64 13.28
C LEU A 227 -13.49 -2.00 12.68
N LEU A 228 -13.77 -2.31 11.43
CA LEU A 228 -14.94 -1.80 10.70
C LEU A 228 -16.11 -2.76 10.79
N GLU A 229 -17.33 -2.22 10.70
CA GLU A 229 -18.60 -2.94 10.51
C GLU A 229 -18.57 -3.89 9.29
N GLU A 230 -19.57 -4.76 9.16
CA GLU A 230 -19.66 -5.71 8.03
C GLU A 230 -19.71 -5.00 6.67
N ASP A 231 -20.25 -3.78 6.64
CA ASP A 231 -20.31 -2.94 5.43
C ASP A 231 -18.95 -2.35 5.03
N GLY A 232 -17.90 -2.52 5.85
CA GLY A 232 -16.56 -1.98 5.60
C GLY A 232 -16.49 -0.45 5.52
N CYS A 233 -17.55 0.27 5.90
CA CYS A 233 -17.67 1.73 5.76
C CYS A 233 -17.80 2.44 7.12
N ARG A 234 -18.27 1.76 8.15
CA ARG A 234 -18.45 2.31 9.51
C ARG A 234 -17.46 1.71 10.49
N LEU A 235 -17.11 2.50 11.50
CA LEU A 235 -16.28 2.05 12.61
C LEU A 235 -17.15 1.23 13.57
N GLU A 236 -16.80 -0.03 13.80
CA GLU A 236 -17.41 -0.81 14.87
C GLU A 236 -16.79 -0.43 16.22
N ARG A 237 -15.45 -0.55 16.33
CA ARG A 237 -14.72 -0.24 17.56
C ARG A 237 -13.25 0.07 17.29
N TRP A 238 -12.63 0.78 18.23
CA TRP A 238 -11.18 0.91 18.31
C TRP A 238 -10.59 -0.35 18.95
N LEU A 239 -9.59 -0.96 18.29
CA LEU A 239 -8.76 -2.02 18.87
C LEU A 239 -7.71 -1.43 19.82
N GLU A 240 -7.27 -0.21 19.52
CA GLU A 240 -6.41 0.62 20.34
C GLU A 240 -6.63 2.07 19.97
N LYS A 241 -6.63 2.97 20.96
CA LYS A 241 -6.75 4.40 20.73
C LYS A 241 -5.55 5.11 21.35
N THR A 242 -4.89 5.96 20.58
CA THR A 242 -3.86 6.85 21.09
C THR A 242 -4.55 7.92 21.94
N SER A 243 -4.17 8.01 23.21
CA SER A 243 -4.67 8.99 24.18
C SER A 243 -4.20 10.41 23.88
#